data_AF-A0A957PME7-F1
#
_entry.id   AF-A0A957PME7-F1
#
_cell.length_a   1.000
_cell.length_b   1.000
_cell.length_c   1.000
_cell.angle_alpha   90.00
_cell.angle_beta   90.00
_cell.angle_gamma   90.00
#
_symmetry.space_group_name_H-M   'P 1'
#
loop_
_entity.id
_entity.type
_entity.pdbx_description
1 polymer ?
#
loop_
_entity_poly.entity_id
_entity_poly.type
_entity_poly.pdbx_seq_one_letter_code
_entity_poly.pdbx_strand_id
1 'polypeptide(L)'
;CQAASAGTVAEGNVGAGTGATVGKMLGLDRASKGGLGTASRHIGQDLIVAALVAVNAIGSVIDPATQRIIAGARLDDGSFAHPRQMTENHLRNANLTPGANTTIAVVATNAALTKTEATKVAQMAHDGLARVINPIHTASDGDTIFALSLGNQSAPASLIGAVAAEVLSEAVLRAVGE
;
A
#
# COMPACT_ATOMS: atom_id res chain seq x y z
N CYS A 1 -15.21 15.03 -0.38
CA CYS A 1 -14.63 16.39 -0.53
C CYS A 1 -14.99 17.33 0.61
N GLN A 2 -16.26 17.48 0.99
CA GLN A 2 -16.67 18.41 2.07
C GLN A 2 -15.99 18.14 3.43
N ALA A 3 -15.68 16.88 3.74
CA ALA A 3 -14.98 16.49 4.97
C ALA A 3 -13.44 16.61 4.92
N ALA A 4 -12.86 17.08 3.81
CA ALA A 4 -11.40 17.20 3.69
C ALA A 4 -10.87 18.35 4.58
N SER A 5 -9.74 18.12 5.26
CA SER A 5 -9.10 19.11 6.12
C SER A 5 -7.58 18.99 6.07
N ALA A 6 -6.87 19.97 6.63
CA ALA A 6 -5.41 19.94 6.80
C ALA A 6 -4.95 19.26 8.11
N GLY A 7 -5.89 18.71 8.89
CA GLY A 7 -5.60 18.07 10.16
C GLY A 7 -5.10 16.63 10.01
N THR A 8 -5.01 15.93 11.14
CA THR A 8 -4.64 14.50 11.18
C THR A 8 -5.58 13.68 10.30
N VAL A 9 -5.00 12.77 9.52
CA VAL A 9 -5.76 11.81 8.71
C VAL A 9 -6.17 10.65 9.60
N ALA A 10 -7.46 10.31 9.60
CA ALA A 10 -7.95 9.12 10.28
C ALA A 10 -7.49 7.86 9.51
N GLU A 11 -7.06 6.83 10.23
CA GLU A 11 -6.56 5.56 9.69
C GLU A 11 -7.49 4.39 10.07
N GLY A 12 -7.26 3.21 9.50
CA GLY A 12 -8.04 2.00 9.73
C GLY A 12 -9.34 1.93 8.90
N ASN A 13 -10.44 1.52 9.53
CA ASN A 13 -11.73 1.24 8.88
C ASN A 13 -12.55 2.51 8.62
N VAL A 14 -11.97 3.48 7.91
CA VAL A 14 -12.61 4.77 7.57
C VAL A 14 -12.53 5.05 6.08
N GLY A 15 -13.53 5.76 5.54
CA GLY A 15 -13.58 6.13 4.12
C GLY A 15 -13.40 4.90 3.21
N ALA A 16 -12.41 4.96 2.31
CA ALA A 16 -12.08 3.85 1.40
C ALA A 16 -11.56 2.59 2.13
N GLY A 17 -11.06 2.72 3.35
CA GLY A 17 -10.60 1.60 4.18
C GLY A 17 -11.72 0.78 4.83
N THR A 18 -12.95 1.31 4.92
CA THR A 18 -14.07 0.71 5.68
C THR A 18 -14.35 -0.75 5.31
N GLY A 19 -14.33 -1.07 4.01
CA GLY A 19 -14.57 -2.41 3.47
C GLY A 19 -13.31 -3.16 3.06
N ALA A 20 -12.13 -2.60 3.32
CA ALA A 20 -10.88 -3.12 2.79
C ALA A 20 -10.47 -4.42 3.50
N THR A 21 -9.91 -5.35 2.74
CA THR A 21 -9.45 -6.66 3.23
C THR A 21 -8.15 -7.08 2.55
N VAL A 22 -7.35 -7.91 3.22
CA VAL A 22 -6.07 -8.44 2.71
C VAL A 22 -5.97 -9.95 2.91
N GLY A 23 -5.10 -10.62 2.14
CA GLY A 23 -4.87 -12.05 2.28
C GLY A 23 -6.08 -12.89 1.86
N LYS A 24 -6.56 -12.69 0.64
CA LYS A 24 -7.79 -13.30 0.10
C LYS A 24 -7.58 -14.62 -0.64
N MET A 25 -6.36 -15.12 -0.69
CA MET A 25 -6.04 -16.37 -1.40
C MET A 25 -6.81 -17.59 -0.87
N LEU A 26 -7.12 -17.67 0.43
CA LEU A 26 -7.96 -18.76 0.98
C LEU A 26 -9.46 -18.42 1.01
N GLY A 27 -9.89 -17.43 0.23
CA GLY A 27 -11.25 -16.90 0.23
C GLY A 27 -11.45 -15.74 1.21
N LEU A 28 -12.54 -15.00 1.00
CA LEU A 28 -12.90 -13.82 1.80
C LEU A 28 -13.14 -14.13 3.27
N ASP A 29 -13.69 -15.31 3.59
CA ASP A 29 -13.95 -15.72 4.98
C ASP A 29 -12.66 -15.89 5.81
N ARG A 30 -11.54 -16.12 5.11
CA ARG A 30 -10.20 -16.23 5.71
C ARG A 30 -9.41 -14.93 5.65
N ALA A 31 -9.93 -13.89 5.02
CA ALA A 31 -9.21 -12.63 4.82
C ALA A 31 -9.09 -11.81 6.11
N SER A 32 -7.99 -11.07 6.23
CA SER A 32 -7.76 -10.10 7.30
C SER A 32 -8.29 -8.73 6.95
N LYS A 33 -8.51 -7.89 7.97
CA LYS A 33 -8.88 -6.50 7.75
C LYS A 33 -7.71 -5.77 7.08
N GLY A 34 -8.06 -5.04 6.03
CA GLY A 34 -7.22 -4.00 5.48
C GLY A 34 -7.57 -2.67 6.15
N GLY A 35 -7.32 -1.57 5.45
CA GLY A 35 -7.73 -0.26 5.93
C GLY A 35 -7.16 0.88 5.12
N LEU A 36 -7.33 2.09 5.67
CA LEU A 36 -6.68 3.31 5.22
C LEU A 36 -5.47 3.59 6.10
N GLY A 37 -4.32 3.92 5.51
CA GLY A 37 -3.12 4.29 6.26
C GLY A 37 -2.38 5.45 5.63
N THR A 38 -1.67 6.22 6.45
CA THR A 38 -0.85 7.34 5.99
C THR A 38 0.50 7.36 6.68
N ALA A 39 1.51 7.88 6.00
CA ALA A 39 2.81 8.17 6.60
C ALA A 39 3.44 9.36 5.89
N SER A 40 4.36 10.04 6.57
CA SER A 40 5.14 11.12 5.97
C SER A 40 6.55 11.16 6.53
N ARG A 41 7.46 11.75 5.76
CA ARG A 41 8.85 11.91 6.16
C ARG A 41 9.36 13.28 5.73
N HIS A 42 9.98 13.97 6.67
CA HIS A 42 10.82 15.12 6.40
C HIS A 42 12.19 14.65 5.92
N ILE A 43 12.67 15.24 4.83
CA ILE A 43 13.99 15.00 4.26
C ILE A 43 14.75 16.33 4.33
N GLY A 44 15.83 16.38 5.11
CA GLY A 44 16.47 17.65 5.43
C GLY A 44 15.53 18.56 6.23
N GLN A 45 15.54 19.87 5.94
CA GLN A 45 14.74 20.85 6.68
C GLN A 45 13.33 21.02 6.09
N ASP A 46 13.22 21.14 4.76
CA ASP A 46 11.99 21.65 4.13
C ASP A 46 11.29 20.67 3.19
N LEU A 47 11.94 19.60 2.74
CA LEU A 47 11.34 18.64 1.81
C LEU A 47 10.48 17.63 2.56
N ILE A 48 9.25 17.44 2.11
CA ILE A 48 8.30 16.48 2.69
C ILE A 48 7.83 15.54 1.58
N VAL A 49 7.80 14.25 1.91
CA VAL A 49 7.14 13.21 1.09
C VAL A 49 6.14 12.48 1.99
N ALA A 50 4.90 12.36 1.53
CA ALA A 50 3.82 11.71 2.27
C ALA A 50 3.09 10.71 1.37
N ALA A 51 2.49 9.70 2.00
CA ALA A 51 1.66 8.72 1.34
C ALA A 51 0.32 8.54 2.08
N LEU A 52 -0.73 8.26 1.32
CA LEU A 52 -2.04 7.82 1.79
C LEU A 52 -2.46 6.62 0.95
N VAL A 53 -2.89 5.53 1.57
CA VAL A 53 -3.21 4.28 0.87
C VAL A 53 -4.43 3.60 1.46
N ALA A 54 -5.31 3.10 0.59
CA ALA A 54 -6.34 2.13 0.96
C ALA A 54 -5.90 0.73 0.50
N VAL A 55 -5.77 -0.19 1.45
CA VAL A 55 -5.14 -1.50 1.24
C VAL A 55 -6.20 -2.59 1.15
N ASN A 56 -6.59 -2.96 -0.07
CA ASN A 56 -7.52 -4.06 -0.35
C ASN A 56 -6.86 -5.16 -1.21
N ALA A 57 -5.68 -5.63 -0.82
CA ALA A 57 -4.83 -6.52 -1.60
C ALA A 57 -5.27 -7.99 -1.60
N ILE A 58 -4.93 -8.75 -2.66
CA ILE A 58 -5.07 -10.21 -2.62
C ILE A 58 -4.04 -10.86 -1.68
N GLY A 59 -2.83 -10.31 -1.66
CA GLY A 59 -1.71 -10.83 -0.89
C GLY A 59 -1.76 -10.51 0.60
N SER A 60 -0.83 -11.11 1.33
CA SER A 60 -0.60 -10.84 2.74
C SER A 60 0.33 -9.64 2.91
N VAL A 61 0.12 -8.88 3.98
CA VAL A 61 1.01 -7.80 4.40
C VAL A 61 2.10 -8.35 5.32
N ILE A 62 3.36 -8.09 4.98
CA ILE A 62 4.57 -8.55 5.65
C ILE A 62 5.35 -7.33 6.13
N ASP A 63 5.73 -7.31 7.40
CA ASP A 63 6.67 -6.33 7.91
C ASP A 63 8.08 -6.66 7.38
N PRO A 64 8.69 -5.77 6.59
CA PRO A 64 9.98 -6.04 5.97
C PRO A 64 11.13 -6.09 6.99
N ALA A 65 10.98 -5.47 8.17
CA ALA A 65 12.00 -5.48 9.21
C ALA A 65 12.03 -6.82 9.97
N THR A 66 10.86 -7.37 10.28
CA THR A 66 10.74 -8.61 11.06
C THR A 66 10.48 -9.87 10.24
N GLN A 67 10.14 -9.70 8.95
CA GLN A 67 9.68 -10.75 8.04
C GLN A 67 8.43 -11.49 8.54
N ARG A 68 7.67 -10.89 9.46
CA ARG A 68 6.42 -11.44 9.99
C ARG A 68 5.25 -11.00 9.15
N ILE A 69 4.29 -11.90 8.97
CA ILE A 69 2.99 -11.57 8.38
C ILE A 69 2.19 -10.81 9.43
N ILE A 70 1.83 -9.57 9.12
CA ILE A 70 1.05 -8.69 10.00
C ILE A 70 -0.45 -8.88 9.76
N ALA A 71 -0.84 -9.06 8.49
CA ALA A 71 -2.21 -9.35 8.11
C ALA A 71 -2.21 -10.24 6.86
N GLY A 72 -2.99 -11.32 6.86
CA GLY A 72 -2.99 -12.26 5.74
C GLY A 72 -4.16 -13.23 5.76
N ALA A 73 -4.08 -14.26 4.91
CA ALA A 73 -5.07 -15.34 4.90
C ALA A 73 -4.92 -16.17 6.18
N ARG A 74 -5.98 -16.23 7.00
CA ARG A 74 -5.99 -16.97 8.27
C ARG A 74 -6.17 -18.47 8.04
N LEU A 75 -5.38 -19.26 8.76
CA LEU A 75 -5.53 -20.70 8.91
C LEU A 75 -6.46 -21.05 10.08
N ASP A 76 -6.80 -22.33 10.24
CA ASP A 76 -7.69 -22.81 11.30
C ASP A 76 -7.12 -22.61 12.71
N ASP A 77 -5.80 -22.60 12.84
CA ASP A 77 -5.09 -22.36 14.10
C ASP A 77 -4.93 -20.86 14.44
N GLY A 78 -5.50 -19.97 13.61
CA GLY A 78 -5.41 -18.52 13.76
C GLY A 78 -4.12 -17.90 13.23
N SER A 79 -3.14 -18.71 12.78
CA SER A 79 -1.94 -18.20 12.12
C SER A 79 -2.22 -17.74 10.69
N PHE A 80 -1.24 -17.07 10.07
CA PHE A 80 -1.33 -16.64 8.68
C PHE A 80 -0.64 -17.61 7.74
N ALA A 81 -1.29 -17.92 6.62
CA ALA A 81 -0.73 -18.70 5.54
C ALA A 81 0.46 -17.99 4.88
N HIS A 82 1.56 -18.72 4.71
CA HIS A 82 2.75 -18.18 4.08
C HIS A 82 2.54 -17.94 2.57
N PRO A 83 2.80 -16.73 2.03
CA PRO A 83 2.51 -16.41 0.63
C PRO A 83 3.11 -17.37 -0.40
N ARG A 84 4.36 -17.83 -0.19
CA ARG A 84 4.99 -18.83 -1.06
C ARG A 84 4.16 -20.11 -1.21
N GLN A 85 3.70 -20.68 -0.09
CA GLN A 85 2.89 -21.90 -0.09
C GLN A 85 1.54 -21.65 -0.79
N MET A 86 0.98 -20.45 -0.61
CA MET A 86 -0.27 -20.07 -1.25
C MET A 86 -0.14 -19.98 -2.77
N THR A 87 0.93 -19.37 -3.29
CA THR A 87 1.17 -19.26 -4.74
C THR A 87 1.44 -20.64 -5.36
N GLU A 88 2.22 -21.49 -4.70
CA GLU A 88 2.48 -22.87 -5.15
C GLU A 88 1.20 -23.72 -5.21
N ASN A 89 0.30 -23.55 -4.24
CA ASN A 89 -0.98 -24.26 -4.20
C ASN A 89 -2.03 -23.65 -5.15
N HIS A 90 -2.00 -22.33 -5.40
CA HIS A 90 -2.93 -21.64 -6.30
C HIS A 90 -2.71 -21.91 -7.78
N LEU A 91 -1.52 -22.39 -8.19
CA LEU A 91 -1.31 -22.94 -9.53
C LEU A 91 -2.30 -24.07 -9.87
N ARG A 92 -2.95 -24.67 -8.85
CA ARG A 92 -3.87 -25.79 -9.02
C ARG A 92 -5.35 -25.41 -9.11
N ASN A 93 -5.79 -24.23 -8.62
CA ASN A 93 -7.22 -23.90 -8.41
C ASN A 93 -7.58 -22.41 -8.57
N ALA A 94 -7.09 -21.72 -9.61
CA ALA A 94 -7.27 -20.27 -9.75
C ALA A 94 -8.68 -19.85 -10.24
N ASN A 95 -9.67 -19.81 -9.32
CA ASN A 95 -10.90 -19.03 -9.50
C ASN A 95 -10.71 -17.62 -8.92
N LEU A 96 -9.77 -16.85 -9.47
CA LEU A 96 -9.55 -15.48 -9.06
C LEU A 96 -10.39 -14.54 -9.93
N THR A 97 -11.33 -13.80 -9.33
CA THR A 97 -12.09 -12.77 -10.05
C THR A 97 -11.18 -11.58 -10.35
N PRO A 98 -10.94 -11.24 -11.64
CA PRO A 98 -10.11 -10.10 -12.00
C PRO A 98 -10.64 -8.80 -11.37
N GLY A 99 -9.74 -7.96 -10.86
CA GLY A 99 -10.08 -6.64 -10.28
C GLY A 99 -10.87 -6.65 -8.97
N ALA A 100 -11.05 -7.81 -8.32
CA ALA A 100 -11.71 -7.88 -7.00
C ALA A 100 -10.84 -7.35 -5.85
N ASN A 101 -9.56 -7.11 -6.11
CA ASN A 101 -8.58 -6.59 -5.15
C ASN A 101 -8.00 -5.30 -5.71
N THR A 102 -7.71 -4.33 -4.86
CA THR A 102 -7.21 -3.01 -5.31
C THR A 102 -6.46 -2.34 -4.18
N THR A 103 -5.17 -2.07 -4.36
CA THR A 103 -4.45 -1.12 -3.51
C THR A 103 -4.37 0.20 -4.24
N ILE A 104 -5.02 1.24 -3.70
CA ILE A 104 -5.00 2.58 -4.30
C ILE A 104 -4.29 3.54 -3.36
N ALA A 105 -3.30 4.25 -3.90
CA ALA A 105 -2.49 5.17 -3.12
C ALA A 105 -2.31 6.53 -3.79
N VAL A 106 -2.02 7.51 -2.94
CA VAL A 106 -1.51 8.82 -3.33
C VAL A 106 -0.17 9.01 -2.65
N VAL A 107 0.82 9.46 -3.41
CA VAL A 107 2.08 10.01 -2.89
C VAL A 107 2.07 11.51 -3.16
N ALA A 108 2.36 12.32 -2.15
CA ALA A 108 2.42 13.77 -2.27
C ALA A 108 3.78 14.31 -1.81
N THR A 109 4.27 15.35 -2.47
CA THR A 109 5.48 16.06 -2.06
C THR A 109 5.37 17.57 -2.28
N ASN A 110 6.11 18.35 -1.50
CA ASN A 110 6.28 19.79 -1.73
C ASN A 110 7.46 20.16 -2.64
N ALA A 111 8.14 19.17 -3.23
CA ALA A 111 9.04 19.40 -4.34
C ALA A 111 8.29 19.76 -5.63
N ALA A 112 8.87 20.64 -6.44
CA ALA A 112 8.41 20.90 -7.79
C ALA A 112 8.80 19.74 -8.72
N LEU A 113 7.81 19.07 -9.31
CA LEU A 113 8.02 18.00 -10.28
C LEU A 113 7.29 18.29 -11.58
N THR A 114 7.95 17.99 -12.70
CA THR A 114 7.29 17.88 -13.99
C THR A 114 6.35 16.66 -14.02
N LYS A 115 5.44 16.61 -15.00
CA LYS A 115 4.53 15.47 -15.18
C LYS A 115 5.27 14.14 -15.35
N THR A 116 6.40 14.13 -16.05
CA THR A 116 7.23 12.93 -16.28
C THR A 116 7.93 12.49 -15.00
N GLU A 117 8.42 13.43 -14.20
CA GLU A 117 9.05 13.13 -12.91
C GLU A 117 8.02 12.62 -11.90
N ALA A 118 6.84 13.24 -11.82
CA ALA A 118 5.74 12.74 -10.99
C ALA A 118 5.32 11.32 -11.40
N THR A 119 5.21 11.04 -12.71
CA THR A 119 4.97 9.69 -13.23
C THR A 119 6.06 8.72 -12.75
N LYS A 120 7.33 9.13 -12.79
CA LYS A 120 8.44 8.29 -12.34
C LYS A 120 8.41 8.04 -10.84
N VAL A 121 8.06 9.05 -10.03
CA VAL A 121 7.86 8.90 -8.58
C VAL A 121 6.74 7.91 -8.29
N ALA A 122 5.60 8.01 -8.97
CA ALA A 122 4.50 7.06 -8.83
C ALA A 122 4.95 5.62 -9.15
N GLN A 123 5.68 5.44 -10.26
CA GLN A 123 6.26 4.14 -10.62
C GLN A 123 7.19 3.58 -9.54
N MET A 124 8.07 4.41 -8.98
CA MET A 124 9.00 3.98 -7.91
C MET A 124 8.26 3.66 -6.61
N ALA A 125 7.18 4.37 -6.30
CA ALA A 125 6.38 4.10 -5.12
C ALA A 125 5.76 2.69 -5.14
N HIS A 126 5.50 2.09 -6.32
CA HIS A 126 5.05 0.70 -6.41
C HIS A 126 6.04 -0.29 -5.77
N ASP A 127 7.34 0.01 -5.76
CA ASP A 127 8.34 -0.80 -5.06
C ASP A 127 8.05 -0.85 -3.55
N GLY A 128 7.47 0.23 -3.01
CA GLY A 128 7.00 0.31 -1.63
C GLY A 128 5.91 -0.71 -1.32
N LEU A 129 4.94 -0.87 -2.23
CA LEU A 129 3.91 -1.91 -2.11
C LEU A 129 4.52 -3.31 -2.19
N ALA A 130 5.43 -3.54 -3.13
CA ALA A 130 6.05 -4.84 -3.34
C ALA A 130 6.95 -5.31 -2.19
N ARG A 131 7.49 -4.39 -1.38
CA ARG A 131 8.26 -4.73 -0.17
C ARG A 131 7.39 -5.31 0.94
N VAL A 132 6.11 -4.95 0.98
CA VAL A 132 5.23 -5.22 2.13
C VAL A 132 3.99 -6.02 1.78
N ILE A 133 3.63 -6.20 0.50
CA ILE A 133 2.50 -7.03 0.08
C ILE A 133 3.00 -8.17 -0.80
N ASN A 134 2.58 -9.40 -0.48
CA ASN A 134 2.96 -10.58 -1.25
C ASN A 134 1.83 -11.62 -1.33
N PRO A 135 1.41 -12.06 -2.53
CA PRO A 135 1.76 -11.48 -3.84
C PRO A 135 1.10 -10.10 -4.05
N ILE A 136 1.63 -9.31 -4.99
CA ILE A 136 1.15 -7.98 -5.40
C ILE A 136 1.11 -7.92 -6.94
N HIS A 137 0.39 -6.96 -7.52
CA HIS A 137 0.34 -6.74 -8.98
C HIS A 137 -0.13 -7.95 -9.79
N THR A 138 -0.95 -8.81 -9.18
CA THR A 138 -1.56 -9.93 -9.89
C THR A 138 -2.63 -9.39 -10.84
N ALA A 139 -3.10 -10.23 -11.78
CA ALA A 139 -4.25 -9.88 -12.64
C ALA A 139 -5.56 -9.63 -11.85
N SER A 140 -5.57 -9.99 -10.56
CA SER A 140 -6.71 -9.75 -9.65
C SER A 140 -6.59 -8.43 -8.89
N ASP A 141 -5.43 -7.76 -8.97
CA ASP A 141 -5.17 -6.49 -8.31
C ASP A 141 -5.31 -5.32 -9.29
N GLY A 142 -6.00 -4.27 -8.86
CA GLY A 142 -6.11 -2.98 -9.54
C GLY A 142 -5.13 -1.93 -9.01
N ASP A 143 -3.89 -2.33 -8.67
CA ASP A 143 -2.97 -1.47 -7.94
C ASP A 143 -2.65 -0.16 -8.70
N THR A 144 -2.95 0.98 -8.07
CA THR A 144 -2.82 2.29 -8.72
C THR A 144 -2.24 3.32 -7.76
N ILE A 145 -1.21 4.04 -8.20
CA ILE A 145 -0.58 5.12 -7.42
C ILE A 145 -0.66 6.44 -8.20
N PHE A 146 -1.18 7.48 -7.54
CA PHE A 146 -1.15 8.86 -8.03
C PHE A 146 -0.03 9.64 -7.33
N ALA A 147 0.80 10.35 -8.09
CA ALA A 147 1.78 11.27 -7.54
C ALA A 147 1.28 12.72 -7.65
N LEU A 148 1.33 13.46 -6.54
CA LEU A 148 1.01 14.87 -6.44
C LEU A 148 2.26 15.65 -6.05
N SER A 149 2.46 16.79 -6.72
CA SER A 149 3.55 17.73 -6.44
C SER A 149 2.91 19.09 -6.20
N LEU A 150 3.16 19.67 -5.02
CA LEU A 150 2.65 20.97 -4.64
C LEU A 150 3.69 21.74 -3.83
N GLY A 151 4.51 22.52 -4.50
CA GLY A 151 5.47 23.41 -3.85
C GLY A 151 6.58 23.83 -4.81
N ASN A 152 7.64 24.38 -4.22
CA ASN A 152 8.77 24.96 -4.94
C ASN A 152 10.13 24.39 -4.49
N GLN A 153 10.13 23.37 -3.64
CA GLN A 153 11.38 22.73 -3.21
C GLN A 153 12.02 22.01 -4.39
N SER A 154 13.36 22.02 -4.45
CA SER A 154 14.11 21.34 -5.49
C SER A 154 14.75 20.08 -4.92
N ALA A 155 14.43 18.94 -5.52
CA ALA A 155 15.08 17.68 -5.21
C ALA A 155 15.00 16.73 -6.42
N PRO A 156 15.99 15.84 -6.61
CA PRO A 156 15.92 14.85 -7.68
C PRO A 156 14.69 13.94 -7.52
N ALA A 157 13.96 13.72 -8.63
CA ALA A 157 12.80 12.83 -8.64
C ALA A 157 13.11 11.40 -8.15
N SER A 158 14.34 10.92 -8.37
CA SER A 158 14.80 9.62 -7.88
C SER A 158 14.88 9.56 -6.35
N LEU A 159 15.34 10.63 -5.69
CA LEU A 159 15.38 10.71 -4.24
C LEU A 159 13.95 10.72 -3.68
N ILE A 160 13.07 11.54 -4.26
CA ILE A 160 11.66 11.59 -3.88
C ILE A 160 10.99 10.23 -4.07
N GLY A 161 11.24 9.56 -5.20
CA GLY A 161 10.71 8.23 -5.50
C GLY A 161 11.20 7.16 -4.53
N ALA A 162 12.48 7.21 -4.12
CA ALA A 162 13.02 6.28 -3.14
C ALA A 162 12.33 6.44 -1.78
N VAL A 163 12.18 7.68 -1.30
CA VAL A 163 11.49 7.96 -0.04
C VAL A 163 9.98 7.67 -0.17
N ALA A 164 9.36 7.95 -1.32
CA ALA A 164 7.97 7.62 -1.61
C ALA A 164 7.69 6.12 -1.42
N ALA A 165 8.60 5.25 -1.91
CA ALA A 165 8.50 3.82 -1.69
C ALA A 165 8.58 3.45 -0.19
N GLU A 166 9.48 4.07 0.57
CA GLU A 166 9.58 3.84 2.02
C GLU A 166 8.33 4.30 2.79
N VAL A 167 7.87 5.53 2.57
CA VAL A 167 6.69 6.05 3.27
C VAL A 167 5.42 5.32 2.86
N LEU A 168 5.32 4.84 1.62
CA LEU A 168 4.18 4.04 1.20
C LEU A 168 4.21 2.65 1.85
N SER A 169 5.37 2.01 1.98
CA SER A 169 5.50 0.77 2.77
C SER A 169 5.02 0.98 4.22
N GLU A 170 5.44 2.07 4.85
CA GLU A 170 5.02 2.42 6.22
C GLU A 170 3.51 2.66 6.31
N ALA A 171 2.94 3.42 5.37
CA ALA A 171 1.50 3.67 5.32
C ALA A 171 0.69 2.39 5.15
N VAL A 172 1.17 1.40 4.38
CA VAL A 172 0.51 0.09 4.27
C VAL A 172 0.53 -0.67 5.59
N LEU A 173 1.65 -0.67 6.31
CA LEU A 173 1.74 -1.31 7.62
C LEU A 173 0.78 -0.67 8.62
N ARG A 174 0.67 0.65 8.62
CA ARG A 174 -0.28 1.39 9.47
C ARG A 174 -1.74 1.14 9.09
N ALA A 175 -2.02 0.91 7.82
CA ALA A 175 -3.38 0.62 7.35
C ALA A 175 -3.94 -0.71 7.89
N VAL A 176 -3.06 -1.65 8.24
CA VAL A 176 -3.43 -2.99 8.73
C VAL A 176 -3.00 -3.28 10.16
N GLY A 177 -2.16 -2.42 10.74
CA GLY A 177 -1.83 -2.41 12.17
C GLY A 177 -3.00 -1.84 12.97
N GLU A 178 -3.15 -2.32 14.22
CA GLU A 178 -4.26 -1.99 15.12
C GLU A 178 -4.50 -0.49 15.32
#